data_AF-A0A7S0Z908-F1
#
_entry.id   AF-A0A7S0Z908-F1
#
_cell.length_a   1.000
_cell.length_b   1.000
_cell.length_c   1.000
_cell.angle_alpha   90.00
_cell.angle_beta   90.00
_cell.angle_gamma   90.00
#
_symmetry.space_group_name_H-M   'P 1'
#
loop_
_entity.id
_entity.type
_entity.pdbx_description
1 polymer ?
#
loop_
_entity_poly.entity_id
_entity_poly.type
_entity_poly.pdbx_seq_one_letter_code
_entity_poly.pdbx_strand_id
1 'polypeptide(L)'
;LAFERFLKPHHLAVDGDSLSALQRAVVEHNLVSMSNVYNNIGFDELGELLGVSDIQAEKMVAKMISEDRLSGRIDQVDRFVYFDSDAPTIEEEWDKQVVEVSLTLNGIVETLTAKQNETSSDNV
;
A
#
# COMPACT_ATOMS: atom_id res chain seq x y z
N LEU A 1 10.01 -21.44 -7.01
CA LEU A 1 9.07 -21.18 -5.89
C LEU A 1 8.34 -22.47 -5.50
N ALA A 2 8.04 -22.69 -4.21
CA ALA A 2 7.39 -23.94 -3.76
C ALA A 2 6.00 -24.19 -4.37
N PHE A 3 5.33 -23.15 -4.87
CA PHE A 3 4.00 -23.21 -5.48
C PHE A 3 3.98 -23.77 -6.92
N GLU A 4 5.09 -23.63 -7.66
CA GLU A 4 5.18 -24.05 -9.07
C GLU A 4 4.95 -25.55 -9.28
N ARG A 5 5.23 -26.37 -8.25
CA ARG A 5 5.03 -27.83 -8.28
C ARG A 5 3.55 -28.25 -8.34
N PHE A 6 2.63 -27.35 -8.05
CA PHE A 6 1.18 -27.61 -8.08
C PHE A 6 0.51 -27.15 -9.39
N LEU A 7 1.30 -26.69 -10.36
CA LEU A 7 0.78 -26.12 -11.59
C LEU A 7 0.48 -27.19 -12.64
N LYS A 8 -0.74 -27.16 -13.17
CA LYS A 8 -1.13 -27.96 -14.33
C LYS A 8 -0.59 -27.32 -15.61
N PRO A 9 -0.42 -28.08 -16.72
CA PRO A 9 0.09 -27.54 -17.98
C PRO A 9 -0.66 -26.31 -18.50
N HIS A 10 -1.96 -26.21 -18.28
CA HIS A 10 -2.76 -25.04 -18.67
C HIS A 10 -2.50 -23.80 -17.80
N HIS A 11 -2.00 -23.93 -16.56
CA HIS A 11 -1.56 -22.79 -15.74
C HIS A 11 -0.21 -22.22 -16.18
N LEU A 12 0.53 -22.98 -17.00
CA LEU A 12 1.84 -22.63 -17.55
C LEU A 12 1.74 -22.17 -19.02
N ALA A 13 0.53 -22.15 -19.59
CA ALA A 13 0.32 -21.62 -20.93
C ALA A 13 0.69 -20.13 -20.94
N VAL A 14 1.63 -19.78 -21.81
CA VAL A 14 2.17 -18.43 -21.97
C VAL A 14 1.35 -17.70 -23.03
N ASP A 15 0.81 -16.53 -22.66
CA ASP A 15 0.15 -15.61 -23.59
C ASP A 15 1.18 -14.70 -24.27
N GLY A 16 0.77 -13.90 -25.25
CA GLY A 16 1.64 -13.06 -26.09
C GLY A 16 2.60 -12.11 -25.36
N ASP A 17 2.43 -11.86 -24.06
CA ASP A 17 3.30 -11.01 -23.24
C ASP A 17 4.35 -11.79 -22.43
N SER A 18 4.67 -13.04 -22.81
CA SER A 18 5.67 -13.91 -22.16
C SER A 18 5.38 -14.37 -20.73
N LEU A 19 4.27 -13.93 -20.14
CA LEU A 19 3.76 -14.41 -18.84
C LEU A 19 2.71 -15.49 -19.04
N SER A 20 2.72 -16.51 -18.17
CA SER A 20 1.59 -17.43 -18.06
C SER A 20 0.35 -16.76 -17.49
N ALA A 21 -0.83 -17.31 -17.75
CA ALA A 21 -2.09 -16.79 -17.18
C ALA A 21 -2.02 -16.66 -15.65
N LEU A 22 -1.38 -17.61 -14.97
CA LEU A 22 -1.16 -17.53 -13.53
C LEU A 22 -0.15 -16.45 -13.15
N GLN A 23 1.00 -16.37 -13.84
CA GLN A 23 2.01 -15.34 -13.55
C GLN A 23 1.40 -13.95 -13.69
N ARG A 24 0.60 -13.73 -14.75
CA ARG A 24 -0.15 -12.49 -14.94
C ARG A 24 -1.07 -12.20 -13.75
N ALA A 25 -1.88 -13.16 -13.32
CA ALA A 25 -2.79 -12.97 -12.19
C ALA A 25 -2.04 -12.61 -10.89
N VAL A 26 -0.88 -13.23 -10.64
CA VAL A 26 -0.04 -12.92 -9.47
C VAL A 26 0.53 -11.51 -9.57
N VAL A 27 1.06 -11.11 -10.74
CA VAL A 27 1.63 -9.78 -10.93
C VAL A 27 0.54 -8.70 -10.81
N GLU A 28 -0.62 -8.90 -11.42
CA GLU A 28 -1.77 -7.97 -11.29
C GLU A 28 -2.25 -7.85 -9.84
N HIS A 29 -2.31 -8.96 -9.09
CA HIS A 29 -2.64 -8.93 -7.66
C HIS A 29 -1.58 -8.20 -6.83
N ASN A 30 -0.30 -8.43 -7.12
CA ASN A 30 0.80 -7.74 -6.45
C ASN A 30 0.74 -6.24 -6.74
N LEU A 31 0.39 -5.84 -7.96
CA LEU A 31 0.25 -4.43 -8.31
C LEU A 31 -0.85 -3.73 -7.49
N VAL A 32 -2.02 -4.36 -7.32
CA VAL A 32 -3.08 -3.86 -6.43
C VAL A 32 -2.61 -3.83 -4.96
N SER A 33 -1.76 -4.78 -4.55
CA SER A 33 -1.19 -4.75 -3.20
C SER A 33 -0.23 -3.58 -3.00
N MET A 34 0.58 -3.27 -4.02
CA MET A 34 1.49 -2.12 -3.99
C MET A 34 0.72 -0.80 -3.95
N SER A 35 -0.42 -0.67 -4.63
CA SER A 35 -1.22 0.56 -4.58
C SER A 35 -1.80 0.89 -3.19
N ASN A 36 -1.86 -0.10 -2.29
CA ASN A 36 -2.30 0.09 -0.90
C ASN A 36 -1.17 0.47 0.05
N VAL A 37 0.10 0.32 -0.38
CA VAL A 37 1.29 0.55 0.45
C VAL A 37 2.05 1.78 0.00
N TYR A 38 2.03 2.09 -1.29
CA TYR A 38 2.74 3.21 -1.89
C TYR A 38 1.77 4.29 -2.35
N ASN A 39 2.11 5.55 -2.10
CA ASN A 39 1.43 6.69 -2.73
C ASN A 39 1.84 6.82 -4.21
N ASN A 40 3.12 6.54 -4.50
CA ASN A 40 3.69 6.52 -5.83
C ASN A 40 4.95 5.64 -5.86
N ILE A 41 5.32 5.18 -7.06
CA ILE A 41 6.54 4.39 -7.29
C ILE A 41 7.01 4.56 -8.73
N GLY A 42 8.33 4.53 -8.95
CA GLY A 42 8.92 4.57 -10.28
C GLY A 42 8.81 3.23 -11.01
N PHE A 43 8.68 3.22 -12.33
CA PHE A 43 8.52 1.98 -13.10
C PHE A 43 9.71 1.03 -13.03
N ASP A 44 10.93 1.55 -12.79
CA ASP A 44 12.13 0.73 -12.64
C ASP A 44 12.04 -0.14 -11.38
N GLU A 45 11.74 0.47 -10.23
CA GLU A 45 11.58 -0.20 -8.94
C GLU A 45 10.33 -1.09 -8.93
N LEU A 46 9.22 -0.62 -9.52
CA LEU A 46 8.00 -1.41 -9.66
C LEU A 46 8.26 -2.69 -10.49
N GLY A 47 9.02 -2.58 -11.59
CA GLY A 47 9.42 -3.73 -12.39
C GLY A 47 10.22 -4.75 -11.59
N GLU A 48 11.21 -4.28 -10.81
CA GLU A 48 12.02 -5.15 -9.94
C GLU A 48 11.15 -5.89 -8.91
N LEU A 49 10.23 -5.20 -8.24
CA LEU A 49 9.32 -5.78 -7.25
C LEU A 49 8.33 -6.78 -7.87
N LEU A 50 7.88 -6.53 -9.09
CA LEU A 50 6.96 -7.40 -9.81
C LEU A 50 7.66 -8.55 -10.56
N GLY A 51 9.00 -8.49 -10.69
CA GLY A 51 9.77 -9.47 -11.44
C GLY A 51 9.58 -9.36 -12.96
N VAL A 52 9.30 -8.17 -13.47
CA VAL A 52 9.09 -7.86 -14.90
C VAL A 52 9.95 -6.67 -15.32
N SER A 53 10.04 -6.37 -16.62
CA SER A 53 10.74 -5.14 -17.04
C SER A 53 9.93 -3.89 -16.71
N ASP A 54 10.61 -2.76 -16.57
CA ASP A 54 10.03 -1.41 -16.45
C ASP A 54 8.92 -1.14 -17.49
N ILE A 55 9.18 -1.44 -18.76
CA ILE A 55 8.23 -1.26 -19.86
C ILE A 55 7.00 -2.17 -19.70
N GLN A 56 7.18 -3.39 -19.17
CA GLN A 56 6.08 -4.31 -18.90
C GLN A 56 5.25 -3.84 -17.71
N ALA A 57 5.90 -3.34 -16.65
CA ALA A 57 5.22 -2.77 -15.50
C ALA A 57 4.33 -1.57 -15.91
N GLU A 58 4.86 -0.63 -16.69
CA GLU A 58 4.09 0.51 -17.20
C GLU A 58 2.87 0.07 -18.01
N LYS A 59 3.04 -0.87 -18.96
CA LYS A 59 1.92 -1.41 -19.74
C LYS A 59 0.87 -2.08 -18.89
N MET A 60 1.28 -2.82 -17.86
CA MET A 60 0.36 -3.50 -16.96
C MET A 60 -0.43 -2.50 -16.12
N VAL A 61 0.24 -1.48 -15.57
CA VAL A 61 -0.39 -0.38 -14.84
C VAL A 61 -1.40 0.34 -15.73
N ALA A 62 -0.99 0.73 -16.94
CA ALA A 62 -1.87 1.40 -17.90
C ALA A 62 -3.10 0.57 -18.23
N LYS A 63 -2.92 -0.75 -18.43
CA LYS A 63 -4.02 -1.68 -18.68
C LYS A 63 -4.96 -1.75 -17.47
N MET A 64 -4.44 -1.95 -16.26
CA MET A 64 -5.28 -2.08 -15.07
C MET A 64 -6.04 -0.79 -14.72
N ILE A 65 -5.43 0.38 -14.95
CA ILE A 65 -6.13 1.68 -14.84
C ILE A 65 -7.23 1.78 -15.90
N SER A 66 -6.93 1.42 -17.16
CA SER A 66 -7.94 1.48 -18.24
C SER A 66 -9.12 0.51 -18.04
N GLU A 67 -8.90 -0.58 -17.31
CA GLU A 67 -9.91 -1.58 -16.96
C GLU A 67 -10.66 -1.25 -15.66
N ASP A 68 -10.38 -0.11 -15.01
CA ASP A 68 -10.97 0.30 -13.72
C ASP A 68 -10.69 -0.70 -12.58
N ARG A 69 -9.57 -1.41 -12.68
CA ARG A 69 -9.11 -2.42 -11.70
C ARG A 69 -8.01 -1.89 -10.78
N LEU A 70 -7.53 -0.68 -11.04
CA LEU A 70 -6.48 0.02 -10.32
C LEU A 70 -6.72 1.53 -10.43
N SER A 71 -6.90 2.21 -9.30
CA SER A 71 -7.10 3.66 -9.29
C SER A 71 -5.76 4.38 -9.24
N GLY A 72 -5.50 5.28 -10.18
CA GLY A 72 -4.27 6.04 -10.23
C GLY A 72 -4.02 6.74 -11.57
N ARG A 73 -2.86 7.39 -11.65
CA ARG A 73 -2.39 8.15 -12.83
C ARG A 73 -0.93 7.86 -13.12
N ILE A 74 -0.60 7.87 -14.41
CA ILE A 74 0.77 7.64 -14.89
C ILE A 74 1.38 8.99 -15.28
N ASP A 75 2.56 9.28 -14.76
CA ASP A 75 3.47 10.28 -15.30
C ASP A 75 4.53 9.57 -16.15
N GLN A 76 4.35 9.65 -17.47
CA GLN A 76 5.26 9.00 -18.42
C GLN A 76 6.58 9.77 -18.59
N VAL A 77 6.63 11.07 -18.26
CA VAL A 77 7.86 11.88 -18.39
C VAL A 77 8.81 11.54 -17.25
N ASP A 78 8.30 11.58 -16.03
CA ASP A 78 9.09 11.25 -14.83
C ASP A 78 9.16 9.75 -14.55
N ARG A 79 8.38 8.94 -15.27
CA ARG A 79 8.30 7.47 -15.17
C ARG A 79 7.80 6.97 -13.80
N PHE A 80 6.77 7.64 -13.27
CA PHE A 80 6.10 7.26 -12.03
C PHE A 80 4.64 6.88 -12.26
N VAL A 81 4.14 5.97 -11.42
CA VAL A 81 2.72 5.81 -11.17
C VAL A 81 2.38 6.44 -9.83
N TYR A 82 1.29 7.20 -9.79
CA TYR A 82 0.67 7.71 -8.56
C TYR A 82 -0.63 6.95 -8.35
N PHE A 83 -0.77 6.32 -7.19
CA PHE A 83 -1.97 5.58 -6.84
C PHE A 83 -2.96 6.50 -6.16
N ASP A 84 -4.23 6.38 -6.54
CA ASP A 84 -5.31 7.04 -5.84
C ASP A 84 -5.74 6.11 -4.71
N SER A 85 -5.20 6.35 -3.51
CA SER A 85 -5.59 5.60 -2.33
C SER A 85 -6.95 6.10 -1.82
N ASP A 86 -7.80 5.20 -1.35
CA ASP A 86 -8.96 5.53 -0.49
C ASP A 86 -8.51 6.01 0.91
N ALA A 87 -7.24 6.39 1.07
CA ALA A 87 -6.73 6.92 2.32
C ALA A 87 -7.48 8.23 2.65
N PRO A 88 -7.73 8.48 3.94
CA PRO A 88 -8.33 9.73 4.38
C PRO A 88 -7.57 10.91 3.79
N THR A 89 -8.31 11.93 3.41
CA THR A 89 -7.74 13.21 3.00
C THR A 89 -6.79 13.73 4.09
N ILE A 90 -5.88 14.61 3.72
CA ILE A 90 -4.97 15.25 4.68
C ILE A 90 -5.76 15.91 5.82
N GLU A 91 -6.95 16.43 5.54
CA GLU A 91 -7.86 17.03 6.53
C GLU A 91 -8.38 15.98 7.52
N GLU A 92 -8.89 14.85 7.03
CA GLU A 92 -9.38 13.75 7.88
C GLU A 92 -8.27 13.12 8.72
N GLU A 93 -7.08 12.94 8.14
CA GLU A 93 -5.93 12.40 8.86
C GLU A 93 -5.41 13.39 9.92
N TRP A 94 -5.36 14.68 9.60
CA TRP A 94 -5.01 15.73 10.55
C TRP A 94 -5.98 15.77 11.74
N ASP A 95 -7.28 15.76 11.48
CA ASP A 95 -8.31 15.79 12.52
C ASP A 95 -8.19 14.58 13.47
N LYS A 96 -7.95 13.39 12.91
CA LYS A 96 -7.71 12.18 13.69
C LYS A 96 -6.49 12.33 14.61
N GLN A 97 -5.38 12.87 14.09
CA GLN A 97 -4.16 13.08 14.88
C GLN A 97 -4.38 14.11 15.99
N VAL A 98 -5.10 15.20 15.71
CA VAL A 98 -5.45 16.20 16.74
C VAL A 98 -6.25 15.57 17.87
N VAL A 99 -7.23 14.71 17.55
CA VAL A 99 -8.02 13.98 18.56
C VAL A 99 -7.14 13.02 19.35
N GLU A 100 -6.29 12.24 18.69
CA GLU A 100 -5.40 11.26 19.32
C GLU A 100 -4.44 11.91 20.32
N VAL A 101 -3.80 13.02 19.93
CA VAL A 101 -2.92 13.79 20.83
C VAL A 101 -3.70 14.34 22.02
N SER A 102 -4.91 14.84 21.80
CA SER A 102 -5.77 15.38 22.86
C SER A 102 -6.16 14.31 23.89
N LEU A 103 -6.55 13.13 23.43
CA LEU A 103 -6.87 11.98 24.30
C LEU A 103 -5.64 11.52 25.08
N THR A 104 -4.49 11.44 24.41
CA THR A 104 -3.22 11.07 25.04
C THR A 104 -2.85 12.05 26.16
N LEU A 105 -3.00 13.35 25.90
CA LEU A 105 -2.71 14.40 26.89
C LEU A 105 -3.64 14.30 28.10
N ASN A 106 -4.94 14.06 27.88
CA ASN A 106 -5.89 13.84 28.98
C ASN A 106 -5.48 12.65 29.85
N GLY A 107 -5.10 11.51 29.25
CA GLY A 107 -4.65 10.34 30.00
C GLY A 107 -3.39 10.60 30.84
N ILE A 108 -2.46 11.41 30.34
CA ILE A 108 -1.27 11.82 31.10
C ILE A 108 -1.69 12.70 32.30
N VAL A 109 -2.56 13.68 32.10
CA VAL A 109 -3.05 14.57 33.17
C VAL A 109 -3.77 13.79 34.27
N GLU A 110 -4.62 12.83 33.89
CA GLU A 110 -5.31 11.94 34.84
C GLU A 110 -4.30 11.12 35.66
N THR A 111 -3.28 10.56 35.01
CA THR A 111 -2.22 9.78 35.68
C THR A 111 -1.40 10.64 36.67
N LEU A 112 -1.07 11.88 36.30
CA LEU A 112 -0.34 12.81 37.17
C LEU A 112 -1.17 13.21 38.40
N THR A 113 -2.45 13.50 38.19
CA THR A 113 -3.38 13.88 39.26
C THR A 113 -3.57 12.73 40.25
N ALA A 114 -3.71 11.49 39.75
CA ALA A 114 -3.81 10.30 40.59
C ALA A 114 -2.55 10.14 41.47
N LYS A 115 -1.35 10.25 40.87
CA LYS A 115 -0.08 10.16 41.62
C LYS A 115 0.09 11.24 42.68
N GLN A 116 -0.33 12.48 42.41
CA GLN A 116 -0.29 13.57 43.40
C GLN A 116 -1.22 13.33 44.59
N ASN A 117 -2.40 12.76 44.36
CA ASN A 117 -3.35 12.44 45.42
C ASN A 117 -2.87 11.28 46.30
N GLU A 118 -2.19 10.29 45.73
CA GLU A 118 -1.53 9.20 46.47
C GLU A 118 -0.39 9.74 47.36
N THR A 119 0.52 10.55 46.80
CA THR A 119 1.65 11.13 47.57
C THR A 119 1.23 12.13 48.65
N SER A 120 0.05 12.75 48.52
CA SER A 120 -0.50 13.64 49.55
C SER A 120 -1.19 12.88 50.69
N SER A 121 -1.65 11.64 50.44
CA SER A 121 -2.29 10.80 51.45
C SER A 121 -1.28 10.05 52.34
N ASP A 122 -0.07 9.82 51.85
CA ASP A 122 1.02 9.15 52.60
C ASP A 122 1.81 10.08 53.54
N ASN A 123 1.54 11.39 53.51
CA ASN A 123 2.21 12.41 54.33
C ASN A 123 1.36 12.92 55.52
N VAL A 124 0.29 12.19 55.89
CA VAL A 124 -0.54 12.43 57.10
C VAL A 124 -0.46 11.25 58.04
#